data_AF-A0A822CKZ4-F1
#
_entry.id   AF-A0A822CKZ4-F1
#
_cell.length_a   1.000
_cell.length_b   1.000
_cell.length_c   1.000
_cell.angle_alpha   90.00
_cell.angle_beta   90.00
_cell.angle_gamma   90.00
#
_symmetry.space_group_name_H-M   'P 1'
#
loop_
_entity.id
_entity.type
_entity.pdbx_description
1 polymer ?
#
loop_
_entity_poly.entity_id
_entity_poly.type
_entity_poly.pdbx_seq_one_letter_code
_entity_poly.pdbx_strand_id
1 'polypeptide(L)' 'TNIKRGVIEDSANCTRLAKLLRYATSLSGDKQISLSQYVKRMKLKQEHIYFIAAMSIDEAQKSPFVERTQ' A
#
# COMPACT_ATOMS: atom_id res chain seq x y z
N THR A 1 -4.06 11.70 8.32
CA THR A 1 -4.27 12.34 7.01
C THR A 1 -3.12 13.27 6.60
N ASN A 2 -2.50 13.98 7.55
CA ASN A 2 -1.43 14.97 7.26
C ASN A 2 -0.20 14.39 6.54
N ILE A 3 0.27 13.20 6.93
CA ILE A 3 1.46 12.58 6.31
C ILE A 3 1.24 12.24 4.83
N LYS A 4 0.04 11.79 4.45
CA LYS A 4 -0.29 11.48 3.04
C LYS A 4 -0.27 12.73 2.17
N ARG A 5 -0.75 13.86 2.70
CA ARG A 5 -0.72 15.16 2.02
C ARG A 5 0.71 15.69 1.90
N GLY A 6 1.51 15.59 2.97
CA GLY A 6 2.89 16.04 2.97
C GLY A 6 3.78 15.36 1.93
N VAL A 7 3.48 14.10 1.54
CA VAL A 7 4.21 13.42 0.45
C VAL A 7 3.96 14.09 -0.91
N ILE A 8 2.79 14.69 -1.11
CA ILE A 8 2.40 15.37 -2.35
C ILE A 8 2.85 16.83 -2.34
N GLU A 9 2.70 17.49 -1.18
CA GLU A 9 2.99 18.93 -1.02
C GLU A 9 4.49 19.23 -0.81
N ASP A 10 5.25 18.31 -0.20
CA ASP A 10 6.68 18.47 0.09
C ASP A 10 7.51 17.43 -0.69
N SER A 11 7.87 17.81 -1.93
CA SER A 11 8.69 16.99 -2.82
C SER A 11 10.12 16.78 -2.30
N ALA A 12 10.67 17.73 -1.53
CA ALA A 12 12.00 17.64 -0.94
C ALA A 12 12.07 16.56 0.15
N ASN A 13 11.00 16.39 0.94
CA ASN A 13 10.91 15.36 1.97
C ASN A 13 10.12 14.12 1.55
N CYS A 14 9.67 14.04 0.30
CA CYS A 14 8.81 12.97 -0.21
C CYS A 14 9.37 11.57 0.12
N THR A 15 10.67 11.31 -0.10
CA THR A 15 11.30 10.01 0.18
C THR A 15 11.28 9.64 1.68
N ARG A 16 11.40 10.64 2.57
CA ARG A 16 11.39 10.42 4.03
C ARG A 16 9.96 10.22 4.54
N LEU A 17 9.02 11.01 4.03
CA LEU A 17 7.59 10.91 4.36
C LEU A 17 6.97 9.62 3.81
N ALA A 18 7.37 9.18 2.61
CA ALA A 18 6.89 7.94 2.00
C ALA A 18 7.17 6.70 2.86
N LYS A 19 8.30 6.68 3.58
CA LYS A 19 8.65 5.58 4.50
C LYS A 19 7.73 5.48 5.72
N LEU A 20 7.07 6.58 6.10
CA LEU A 20 6.14 6.64 7.22
C LEU A 20 4.71 6.24 6.82
N LEU A 21 4.44 6.07 5.53
CA LEU A 21 3.12 5.68 5.05
C LEU A 21 2.76 4.26 5.50
N ARG A 22 1.53 4.14 5.99
CA ARG A 22 0.93 2.90 6.48
C ARG A 22 -0.33 2.61 5.66
N TYR A 23 -0.44 1.37 5.18
CA TYR A 23 -1.55 0.91 4.34
C TYR A 23 -2.13 -0.39 4.87
N ALA A 24 -3.44 -0.56 4.69
CA ALA A 24 -4.09 -1.87 4.83
C ALA A 24 -3.78 -2.70 3.57
N THR A 25 -3.53 -3.99 3.74
CA THR A 25 -3.24 -4.91 2.64
C THR A 25 -4.03 -6.20 2.79
N SER A 26 -4.23 -6.92 1.69
CA SER A 26 -4.98 -8.17 1.65
C SER A 26 -4.47 -9.23 2.65
N LEU A 27 -3.17 -9.23 2.94
CA LEU A 27 -2.50 -10.18 3.86
C LEU A 27 -2.29 -9.64 5.28
N SER A 28 -2.65 -8.39 5.57
CA SER A 28 -2.37 -7.79 6.89
C SER A 28 -3.58 -7.78 7.83
N GLY A 29 -4.77 -8.18 7.36
CA GLY A 29 -6.00 -8.09 8.13
C GLY A 29 -6.19 -6.68 8.66
N ASP A 30 -6.35 -6.55 9.98
CA ASP A 30 -6.52 -5.25 10.66
C ASP A 30 -5.22 -4.46 10.88
N LYS A 31 -4.05 -5.05 10.60
CA LYS A 31 -2.77 -4.38 10.81
C LYS A 31 -2.41 -3.54 9.59
N GLN A 32 -1.95 -2.32 9.84
CA GLN A 32 -1.38 -1.49 8.78
C GLN A 32 0.10 -1.79 8.60
N ILE A 33 0.52 -2.04 7.35
CA ILE A 33 1.92 -2.31 7.02
C ILE A 33 2.55 -1.12 6.30
N SER A 34 3.88 -1.02 6.43
CA SER A 34 4.67 -0.02 5.70
C SER A 34 5.01 -0.50 4.29
N LEU A 35 5.30 0.43 3.38
CA LEU A 35 5.77 0.10 2.03
C LEU A 35 7.04 -0.76 2.07
N SER A 36 7.96 -0.51 3.00
CA SER A 36 9.17 -1.33 3.17
C SER A 36 8.87 -2.79 3.54
N GLN A 37 7.84 -3.02 4.36
CA GLN A 37 7.39 -4.37 4.70
C GLN A 37 6.69 -5.06 3.53
N TYR A 38 5.96 -4.30 2.71
CA TYR A 38 5.38 -4.82 1.46
C TYR A 38 6.48 -5.27 0.49
N VAL A 39 7.51 -4.44 0.27
CA VAL A 39 8.63 -4.77 -0.63
C VAL A 39 9.35 -6.05 -0.19
N LYS A 40 9.56 -6.25 1.11
CA LYS A 40 10.15 -7.49 1.65
C LYS A 40 9.31 -8.76 1.37
N ARG A 41 8.01 -8.60 1.10
CA ARG A 41 7.08 -9.70 0.79
C ARG A 41 6.80 -9.85 -0.70
N MET A 42 7.40 -9.01 -1.55
CA MET A 42 7.19 -9.10 -3.00
C MET A 42 7.69 -10.44 -3.53
N LYS A 43 6.90 -11.06 -4.40
CA LYS A 43 7.29 -12.30 -5.09
C LYS A 43 8.40 -12.00 -6.09
N LEU A 44 9.24 -12.99 -6.41
CA LEU A 44 10.37 -12.85 -7.36
C LEU A 44 9.97 -12.35 -8.76
N LYS A 45 8.73 -12.60 -9.21
CA LYS A 45 8.20 -12.13 -10.50
C LYS A 45 7.44 -10.80 -10.42
N GLN A 46 7.36 -10.19 -9.24
CA GLN A 46 6.63 -8.95 -9.02
C GLN A 46 7.58 -7.77 -9.07
N GLU A 47 7.53 -6.98 -10.16
CA GLU A 47 8.37 -5.78 -10.33
C GLU A 47 7.72 -4.50 -9.78
N HIS A 48 6.39 -4.52 -9.58
CA HIS A 48 5.61 -3.33 -9.21
C HIS A 48 4.79 -3.52 -7.93
N ILE A 49 4.56 -2.41 -7.22
CA ILE A 49 3.67 -2.37 -6.06
C ILE A 49 2.25 -2.19 -6.57
N TYR A 50 1.37 -3.15 -6.27
CA TYR A 50 -0.04 -3.09 -6.64
C TYR A 50 -0.87 -2.46 -5.51
N PHE A 51 -1.76 -1.55 -5.87
CA PHE A 51 -2.75 -0.97 -4.97
C PHE A 51 -4.11 -0.94 -5.64
N ILE A 52 -5.17 -1.03 -4.83
CA ILE A 52 -6.56 -0.90 -5.29
C ILE A 52 -7.24 0.21 -4.48
N ALA A 53 -8.03 1.02 -5.17
CA ALA A 53 -8.93 1.98 -4.53
C ALA A 53 -10.32 1.35 -4.43
N ALA A 54 -10.87 1.29 -3.23
CA ALA A 54 -12.23 0.83 -2.96
C ALA A 54 -12.83 1.65 -1.81
N MET A 55 -14.16 1.62 -1.65
CA MET A 55 -14.81 2.33 -0.55
C MET A 55 -14.64 1.61 0.80
N SER A 56 -14.47 0.28 0.78
CA SER A 56 -14.24 -0.53 1.98
C SER A 56 -13.18 -1.60 1.76
N ILE A 57 -12.57 -2.09 2.86
CA ILE A 57 -11.58 -3.18 2.80
C ILE A 57 -12.23 -4.48 2.31
N ASP A 58 -13.46 -4.77 2.73
CA ASP A 58 -14.21 -5.95 2.30
C ASP A 58 -14.49 -5.95 0.80
N GLU A 59 -14.83 -4.78 0.24
CA GLU A 59 -15.04 -4.60 -1.20
C GLU A 59 -13.73 -4.72 -1.97
N ALA A 60 -12.63 -4.16 -1.44
CA ALA A 60 -11.30 -4.34 -2.02
C ALA A 60 -10.90 -5.82 -2.06
N GLN A 61 -11.18 -6.58 -1.00
CA GLN A 61 -10.85 -8.01 -0.93
C GLN A 61 -11.66 -8.88 -1.89
N LYS A 62 -12.95 -8.54 -2.10
CA LYS A 62 -13.85 -9.23 -3.03
C LYS A 62 -13.63 -8.83 -4.50
N SER A 63 -12.69 -7.93 -4.77
CA SER A 63 -12.44 -7.45 -6.12
C SER A 63 -11.72 -8.51 -6.97
N PRO A 64 -12.18 -8.78 -8.21
CA PRO A 64 -11.55 -9.77 -9.11
C PRO A 64 -10.11 -9.41 -9.48
N PHE A 65 -9.70 -8.16 -9.27
CA PHE A 65 -8.32 -7.72 -9.50
C PHE A 65 -7.34 -8.21 -8.42
N VAL A 66 -7.82 -8.51 -7.21
CA VAL A 66 -6.96 -9.00 -6.11
C VAL A 66 -6.58 -10.46 -6.31
N GLU A 67 -7.50 -11.30 -6.80
CA GLU A 67 -7.27 -12.73 -7.06
C GLU A 67 -6.10 -12.97 -8.02
N ARG A 68 -5.95 -12.11 -9.04
CA ARG A 68 -4.87 -12.23 -10.03
C ARG A 68 -3.48 -11.91 -9.46
N THR A 69 -3.42 -11.26 -8.30
CA THR A 69 -2.17 -10.87 -7.62
C THR A 69 -1.81 -11.75 -6.43
N GLN A 70 -2.68 -12.69 -6.04
CA GLN A 70 -2.43 -13.63 -4.95
C GLN A 70 -1.44 -14.74 -5.29
#